data_AF-A0A6P0WXF9-F1
#
_entry.id   AF-A0A6P0WXF9-F1
#
_cell.length_a   1.000
_cell.length_b   1.000
_cell.length_c   1.000
_cell.angle_alpha   90.00
_cell.angle_beta   90.00
_cell.angle_gamma   90.00
#
_symmetry.space_group_name_H-M   'P 1'
#
loop_
_entity.id
_entity.type
_entity.pdbx_description
1 polymer ?
#
loop_
_entity_poly.entity_id
_entity_poly.type
_entity_poly.pdbx_seq_one_letter_code
_entity_poly.pdbx_strand_id
1 'polypeptide(L)'
;MKLNTSLTVARVQHGGNKPPVNNSRKVDTINLKAFCLLPSAFCLLLAIAALSLSCTPNSNHHNPAAVQPAQSEIKVTGASTPYPAMKILAAAYGTNANNSDITFLPSSQSASGIAGVKSGLADIGTLTRKLKSGEDDGSLVYRELARDALVVATHPSVARVTNLSTEDLKAIYSGAVTNWQELGGPDAKIVVLDRPEDESAKRLLRQVMLA
;
A
#
# COMPACT_ATOMS: atom_id res chain seq x y z
N MET A 1 -8.71 26.73 -2.95
CA MET A 1 -9.60 25.64 -2.48
C MET A 1 -8.76 24.43 -2.08
N LYS A 2 -8.98 23.84 -0.88
CA LYS A 2 -8.36 22.57 -0.46
C LYS A 2 -9.42 21.48 -0.50
N LEU A 3 -9.29 20.53 -1.42
CA LEU A 3 -10.18 19.39 -1.51
C LEU A 3 -9.55 18.22 -0.76
N ASN A 4 -10.12 17.87 0.39
CA ASN A 4 -9.64 16.77 1.20
C ASN A 4 -10.05 15.45 0.55
N THR A 5 -9.07 14.64 0.15
CA THR A 5 -9.31 13.24 -0.26
C THR A 5 -8.74 12.31 0.81
N SER A 6 -9.21 11.07 0.85
CA SER A 6 -8.76 10.08 1.84
C SER A 6 -8.15 8.91 1.09
N LEU A 7 -6.84 8.71 1.26
CA LEU A 7 -6.18 7.49 0.84
C LEU A 7 -6.59 6.41 1.82
N THR A 8 -7.14 5.31 1.31
CA THR A 8 -7.55 4.18 2.14
C THR A 8 -7.13 2.86 1.52
N VAL A 9 -6.80 1.90 2.38
CA VAL A 9 -6.67 0.49 2.07
C VAL A 9 -7.86 -0.31 2.60
N ALA A 10 -8.37 -1.23 1.78
CA ALA A 10 -9.27 -2.31 2.19
C ALA A 10 -8.61 -3.69 1.99
N ARG A 11 -8.76 -4.61 2.94
CA ARG A 11 -8.29 -6.01 2.88
C ARG A 11 -9.40 -6.98 3.34
N VAL A 12 -9.48 -8.19 2.78
CA VAL A 12 -10.40 -9.24 3.27
C VAL A 12 -9.89 -9.86 4.59
N GLN A 13 -10.78 -10.05 5.56
CA GLN A 13 -10.50 -10.88 6.74
C GLN A 13 -10.42 -12.36 6.33
N HIS A 14 -9.22 -12.89 6.09
CA HIS A 14 -9.03 -14.34 5.97
C HIS A 14 -8.91 -14.96 7.37
N GLY A 15 -9.78 -15.93 7.68
CA GLY A 15 -9.76 -16.76 8.90
C GLY A 15 -8.61 -17.78 8.93
N GLY A 16 -7.40 -17.38 8.54
CA GLY A 16 -6.19 -18.19 8.57
C GLY A 16 -5.30 -17.79 9.75
N ASN A 17 -4.77 -18.80 10.44
CA ASN A 17 -4.01 -18.72 11.68
C ASN A 17 -3.05 -17.51 11.73
N LYS A 18 -3.36 -16.54 12.61
CA LYS A 18 -2.53 -15.35 12.86
C LYS A 18 -1.22 -15.82 13.50
N PRO A 19 -0.04 -15.59 12.92
CA PRO A 19 1.20 -15.80 13.66
C PRO A 19 1.21 -14.85 14.88
N PRO A 20 1.62 -15.32 16.06
CA PRO A 20 1.55 -14.51 17.27
C PRO A 20 2.41 -13.25 17.10
N VAL A 21 1.76 -12.10 17.20
CA VAL A 21 2.44 -10.80 17.30
C VAL A 21 3.05 -10.74 18.70
N ASN A 22 4.33 -11.08 18.81
CA ASN A 22 5.10 -10.91 20.04
C ASN A 22 5.34 -9.42 20.25
N ASN A 23 4.47 -8.78 21.04
CA ASN A 23 4.61 -7.39 21.43
C ASN A 23 5.35 -7.26 22.77
N SER A 24 6.58 -7.75 22.81
CA SER A 24 7.49 -7.54 23.94
C SER A 24 8.91 -7.29 23.44
N ARG A 25 9.18 -6.05 23.01
CA ARG A 25 10.53 -5.50 23.18
C ARG A 25 10.65 -5.09 24.64
N LYS A 26 11.22 -5.95 25.47
CA LYS A 26 11.98 -5.50 26.64
C LYS A 26 13.45 -5.51 26.26
N VAL A 27 14.06 -4.34 26.44
CA VAL A 27 15.50 -4.12 26.36
C VAL A 27 16.09 -4.86 27.55
N ASP A 28 16.66 -6.04 27.33
CA ASP A 28 17.30 -6.80 28.40
C ASP A 28 18.75 -6.37 28.51
N THR A 29 18.95 -5.49 29.49
CA THR A 29 20.23 -5.12 30.07
C THR A 29 20.95 -6.37 30.56
N ILE A 30 22.23 -6.45 30.18
CA ILE A 30 23.20 -7.42 30.67
C ILE A 30 23.21 -7.38 32.20
N ASN A 31 22.91 -8.49 32.88
CA ASN A 31 23.46 -8.69 34.22
C ASN A 31 23.78 -10.15 34.52
N LEU A 32 25.03 -10.27 34.94
CA LEU A 32 25.79 -11.43 35.29
C LEU A 32 25.52 -11.73 36.77
N LYS A 33 24.94 -12.90 37.09
CA LYS A 33 25.21 -13.69 38.31
C LYS A 33 24.24 -14.88 38.46
N ALA A 34 24.84 -16.06 38.52
CA ALA A 34 24.51 -17.20 39.37
C ALA A 34 23.08 -17.77 39.36
N PHE A 35 22.94 -18.93 38.71
CA PHE A 35 22.11 -20.06 39.14
C PHE A 35 22.39 -21.21 38.15
N CYS A 36 22.46 -22.49 38.49
CA CYS A 36 22.79 -23.23 39.69
C CYS A 36 23.08 -24.64 39.18
N LEU A 37 24.10 -25.27 39.76
CA LEU A 37 24.38 -26.70 39.89
C LEU A 37 23.36 -27.68 39.28
N LEU A 38 23.84 -28.63 38.47
CA LEU A 38 23.56 -30.07 38.62
C LEU A 38 24.54 -30.90 37.75
N PRO A 39 25.05 -32.05 38.23
CA PRO A 39 26.13 -32.79 37.61
C PRO A 39 25.60 -33.99 36.80
N SER A 40 26.01 -34.13 35.54
CA SER A 40 25.85 -35.39 34.81
C SER A 40 27.08 -35.62 33.93
N ALA A 41 28.23 -35.73 34.60
CA ALA A 41 29.42 -36.33 34.05
C ALA A 41 29.20 -37.85 33.94
N PHE A 42 28.44 -38.26 32.93
CA PHE A 42 28.43 -39.63 32.41
C PHE A 42 28.54 -39.54 30.89
N CYS A 43 29.59 -38.87 30.44
CA CYS A 43 29.92 -38.66 29.05
C CYS A 43 31.42 -38.91 28.87
N LEU A 44 31.84 -40.14 29.11
CA LEU A 44 33.09 -40.69 28.57
C LEU A 44 33.12 -42.21 28.77
N LEU A 45 33.67 -42.91 27.76
CA LEU A 45 34.10 -44.31 27.76
C LEU A 45 33.03 -45.39 27.50
N LEU A 46 32.68 -45.53 26.21
CA LEU A 46 32.75 -46.84 25.54
C LEU A 46 32.85 -46.62 24.03
N ALA A 47 34.08 -46.33 23.61
CA ALA A 47 34.51 -46.55 22.24
C ALA A 47 34.76 -48.06 22.04
N ILE A 48 34.55 -48.50 20.79
CA ILE A 48 34.97 -49.78 20.19
C ILE A 48 34.01 -50.96 20.37
N ALA A 49 33.13 -51.18 19.38
CA ALA A 49 33.05 -52.45 18.65
C ALA A 49 32.08 -52.38 17.47
N ALA A 50 32.48 -53.04 16.37
CA ALA A 50 31.73 -53.46 15.20
C ALA A 50 31.78 -52.56 13.95
N LEU A 51 32.90 -52.71 13.23
CA LEU A 51 32.93 -52.69 11.77
C LEU A 51 31.87 -53.66 11.22
N SER A 52 31.01 -53.17 10.32
CA SER A 52 30.50 -54.01 9.24
C SER A 52 30.55 -53.22 7.94
N LEU A 53 31.42 -53.69 7.04
CA LEU A 53 31.37 -53.39 5.62
C LEU A 53 30.09 -54.02 5.06
N SER A 54 29.28 -53.24 4.36
CA SER A 54 28.38 -53.76 3.34
C SER A 54 28.33 -52.78 2.17
N CYS A 55 28.85 -53.24 1.04
CA CYS A 55 28.75 -52.58 -0.25
C CYS A 55 27.42 -52.96 -0.94
N THR A 56 26.98 -52.07 -1.84
CA THR A 56 26.01 -52.23 -2.96
C THR A 56 24.51 -51.98 -2.69
N PRO A 57 23.72 -51.54 -3.69
CA PRO A 57 24.00 -50.54 -4.73
C PRO A 57 22.91 -49.44 -4.85
N ASN A 58 23.30 -48.37 -5.54
CA ASN A 58 22.53 -47.25 -6.10
C ASN A 58 21.01 -47.47 -6.28
N SER A 59 20.21 -46.73 -5.50
CA SER A 59 18.85 -46.34 -5.85
C SER A 59 18.77 -44.83 -5.71
N ASN A 60 18.65 -44.13 -6.84
CA ASN A 60 18.44 -42.69 -6.90
C ASN A 60 17.09 -42.34 -6.23
N HIS A 61 17.09 -42.24 -4.91
CA HIS A 61 16.04 -41.52 -4.18
C HIS A 61 16.30 -40.04 -4.39
N HIS A 62 15.56 -39.48 -5.36
CA HIS A 62 15.39 -38.04 -5.48
C HIS A 62 14.78 -37.55 -4.16
N ASN A 63 15.62 -37.02 -3.28
CA ASN A 63 15.18 -36.29 -2.10
C ASN A 63 14.29 -35.16 -2.62
N PRO A 64 12.99 -35.08 -2.29
CA PRO A 64 12.23 -33.90 -2.66
C PRO A 64 12.93 -32.72 -2.00
N ALA A 65 13.52 -31.87 -2.84
CA ALA A 65 14.08 -30.61 -2.40
C ALA A 65 13.05 -29.96 -1.48
N ALA A 66 13.48 -29.58 -0.27
CA ALA A 66 12.64 -28.88 0.69
C ALA A 66 11.90 -27.77 -0.08
N VAL A 67 10.57 -27.90 -0.19
CA VAL A 67 9.73 -26.88 -0.79
C VAL A 67 9.96 -25.64 0.06
N GLN A 68 10.74 -24.70 -0.46
CA GLN A 68 10.86 -23.40 0.18
C GLN A 68 9.44 -22.84 0.33
N PRO A 69 9.07 -22.31 1.51
CA PRO A 69 7.77 -21.71 1.69
C PRO A 69 7.60 -20.65 0.61
N ALA A 70 6.56 -20.82 -0.22
CA ALA A 70 6.28 -19.94 -1.33
C ALA A 70 6.27 -18.49 -0.83
N GLN A 71 7.06 -17.65 -1.50
CA GLN A 71 7.11 -16.22 -1.26
C GLN A 71 5.68 -15.69 -1.35
N SER A 72 5.14 -15.13 -0.26
CA SER A 72 3.76 -14.62 -0.27
C SER A 72 3.70 -13.33 -1.07
N GLU A 73 3.18 -13.41 -2.30
CA GLU A 73 2.88 -12.24 -3.14
C GLU A 73 1.69 -11.48 -2.53
N ILE A 74 1.82 -10.17 -2.41
CA ILE A 74 0.75 -9.26 -2.00
C ILE A 74 0.35 -8.42 -3.21
N LYS A 75 -0.90 -8.56 -3.67
CA LYS A 75 -1.42 -7.85 -4.82
C LYS A 75 -2.17 -6.58 -4.40
N VAL A 76 -1.85 -5.47 -5.06
CA VAL A 76 -2.49 -4.17 -4.85
C VAL A 76 -3.24 -3.75 -6.12
N THR A 77 -4.49 -3.33 -5.98
CA THR A 77 -5.29 -2.76 -7.09
C THR A 77 -6.18 -1.60 -6.62
N GLY A 78 -6.82 -0.88 -7.54
CA GLY A 78 -7.74 0.22 -7.23
C GLY A 78 -7.27 1.58 -7.76
N ALA A 79 -7.68 2.66 -7.09
CA ALA A 79 -7.39 4.03 -7.51
C ALA A 79 -5.90 4.30 -7.71
N SER A 80 -5.56 5.10 -8.74
CA SER A 80 -4.18 5.42 -9.10
C SER A 80 -3.51 6.42 -8.16
N THR A 81 -4.25 7.41 -7.62
CA THR A 81 -3.68 8.46 -6.75
C THR A 81 -2.89 7.90 -5.55
N PRO A 82 -3.33 6.84 -4.84
CA PRO A 82 -2.55 6.24 -3.75
C PRO A 82 -1.30 5.45 -4.18
N TYR A 83 -1.12 5.09 -5.46
CA TYR A 83 -0.06 4.17 -5.89
C TYR A 83 1.36 4.66 -5.59
N PRO A 84 1.74 5.93 -5.87
CA PRO A 84 3.08 6.41 -5.56
C PRO A 84 3.42 6.28 -4.06
N ALA A 85 2.50 6.68 -3.18
CA ALA A 85 2.67 6.54 -1.73
C ALA A 85 2.76 5.07 -1.31
N MET A 86 1.88 4.21 -1.85
CA MET A 86 1.90 2.78 -1.58
C MET A 86 3.19 2.10 -2.05
N LYS A 87 3.78 2.51 -3.18
CA LYS A 87 5.06 1.98 -3.67
C LYS A 87 6.23 2.33 -2.75
N ILE A 88 6.24 3.55 -2.20
CA ILE A 88 7.24 3.96 -1.20
C ILE A 88 7.10 3.10 0.06
N LEU A 89 5.86 2.89 0.53
CA LEU A 89 5.57 2.04 1.70
C LEU A 89 5.96 0.57 1.43
N ALA A 90 5.67 0.05 0.23
CA ALA A 90 6.02 -1.30 -0.19
C ALA A 90 7.54 -1.52 -0.19
N ALA A 91 8.30 -0.56 -0.74
CA ALA A 91 9.76 -0.61 -0.72
C ALA A 91 10.31 -0.62 0.72
N ALA A 92 9.82 0.27 1.59
CA ALA A 92 10.23 0.30 2.99
C ALA A 92 9.79 -0.94 3.78
N TYR A 93 8.68 -1.58 3.40
CA TYR A 93 8.25 -2.85 3.99
C TYR A 93 9.17 -4.00 3.57
N GLY A 94 9.45 -4.13 2.27
CA GLY A 94 10.32 -5.18 1.73
C GLY A 94 11.75 -5.14 2.27
N THR A 95 12.27 -3.95 2.62
CA THR A 95 13.58 -3.82 3.28
C THR A 95 13.59 -4.28 4.74
N ASN A 96 12.43 -4.30 5.41
CA ASN A 96 12.32 -4.50 6.87
C ASN A 96 11.59 -5.78 7.28
N ALA A 97 10.83 -6.41 6.39
CA ALA A 97 9.98 -7.55 6.70
C ALA A 97 9.99 -8.59 5.58
N ASN A 98 10.37 -9.82 5.96
CA ASN A 98 10.05 -11.09 5.32
C ASN A 98 9.77 -11.02 3.82
N ASN A 99 10.81 -11.23 2.99
CA ASN A 99 10.78 -11.56 1.56
C ASN A 99 9.36 -11.71 0.96
N SER A 100 8.62 -10.62 0.80
CA SER A 100 7.23 -10.61 0.31
C SER A 100 7.24 -9.76 -0.95
N ASP A 101 6.85 -10.35 -2.07
CA ASP A 101 6.74 -9.60 -3.31
C ASP A 101 5.46 -8.76 -3.29
N ILE A 102 5.54 -7.48 -3.65
CA ILE A 102 4.37 -6.59 -3.68
C ILE A 102 4.13 -6.16 -5.12
N THR A 103 3.07 -6.73 -5.71
CA THR A 103 2.70 -6.50 -7.10
C THR A 103 1.59 -5.47 -7.19
N PHE A 104 1.81 -4.42 -7.99
CA PHE A 104 0.79 -3.43 -8.32
C PHE A 104 0.13 -3.81 -9.65
N LEU A 105 -1.14 -4.21 -9.60
CA LEU A 105 -1.95 -4.42 -10.80
C LEU A 105 -2.21 -3.07 -11.50
N PRO A 106 -2.63 -3.06 -12.79
CA PRO A 106 -3.03 -1.83 -13.45
C PRO A 106 -4.05 -1.05 -12.62
N SER A 107 -3.80 0.25 -12.44
CA SER A 107 -4.70 1.09 -11.66
C SER A 107 -6.06 1.19 -12.31
N SER A 108 -7.09 1.24 -11.47
CA SER A 108 -8.49 1.33 -11.85
C SER A 108 -9.23 2.31 -10.93
N GLN A 109 -10.54 2.15 -10.75
CA GLN A 109 -11.35 3.02 -9.89
C GLN A 109 -11.46 2.46 -8.48
N SER A 110 -11.81 3.28 -7.48
CA SER A 110 -12.00 2.80 -6.10
C SER A 110 -13.03 1.67 -6.00
N ALA A 111 -14.11 1.72 -6.80
CA ALA A 111 -15.12 0.65 -6.84
C ALA A 111 -14.54 -0.68 -7.34
N SER A 112 -13.70 -0.62 -8.39
CA SER A 112 -12.97 -1.79 -8.90
C SER A 112 -11.96 -2.31 -7.90
N GLY A 113 -11.32 -1.42 -7.12
CA GLY A 113 -10.46 -1.80 -6.00
C GLY A 113 -11.19 -2.61 -4.93
N ILE A 114 -12.37 -2.16 -4.52
CA ILE A 114 -13.23 -2.88 -3.57
C ILE A 114 -13.65 -4.24 -4.12
N ALA A 115 -14.14 -4.28 -5.37
CA ALA A 115 -14.55 -5.52 -6.02
C ALA A 115 -13.38 -6.51 -6.20
N GLY A 116 -12.19 -6.01 -6.54
CA GLY A 116 -10.96 -6.79 -6.66
C GLY A 116 -10.56 -7.46 -5.34
N VAL A 117 -10.71 -6.73 -4.23
CA VAL A 117 -10.48 -7.29 -2.89
C VAL A 117 -11.52 -8.35 -2.54
N LYS A 118 -12.82 -8.05 -2.73
CA LYS A 118 -13.91 -8.99 -2.41
C LYS A 118 -13.86 -10.29 -3.22
N SER A 119 -13.42 -10.22 -4.48
CA SER A 119 -13.28 -11.38 -5.35
C SER A 119 -12.00 -12.18 -5.13
N GLY A 120 -11.07 -11.70 -4.29
CA GLY A 120 -9.77 -12.32 -4.09
C GLY A 120 -8.77 -12.08 -5.23
N LEU A 121 -9.07 -11.19 -6.18
CA LEU A 121 -8.14 -10.77 -7.24
C LEU A 121 -6.92 -10.03 -6.67
N ALA A 122 -7.12 -9.29 -5.58
CA ALA A 122 -6.08 -8.53 -4.91
C ALA A 122 -6.24 -8.58 -3.39
N ASP A 123 -5.13 -8.48 -2.65
CA ASP A 123 -5.12 -8.44 -1.19
C ASP A 123 -5.48 -7.04 -0.65
N ILE A 124 -5.12 -6.01 -1.40
CA ILE A 124 -5.21 -4.61 -1.01
C ILE A 124 -5.91 -3.81 -2.11
N GLY A 125 -7.00 -3.15 -1.74
CA GLY A 125 -7.73 -2.21 -2.59
C GLY A 125 -7.45 -0.78 -2.18
N THR A 126 -7.00 0.07 -3.11
CA THR A 126 -6.73 1.49 -2.88
C THR A 126 -7.94 2.36 -3.25
N LEU A 127 -8.24 3.34 -2.40
CA LEU A 127 -9.36 4.27 -2.57
C LEU A 127 -8.91 5.72 -2.39
N THR A 128 -9.62 6.65 -3.04
CA THR A 128 -9.48 8.11 -2.86
C THR A 128 -10.63 8.72 -2.05
N ARG A 129 -11.54 7.87 -1.58
CA ARG A 129 -12.74 8.21 -0.80
C ARG A 129 -13.02 7.14 0.24
N LYS A 130 -13.89 7.47 1.19
CA LYS A 130 -14.46 6.49 2.11
C LYS A 130 -15.32 5.47 1.37
N LEU A 131 -15.52 4.31 2.01
CA LEU A 131 -16.51 3.33 1.57
C LEU A 131 -17.90 3.95 1.61
N LYS A 132 -18.68 3.70 0.57
CA LYS A 132 -20.11 4.04 0.52
C LYS A 132 -20.92 3.00 1.28
N SER A 133 -22.12 3.38 1.70
CA SER A 133 -23.09 2.42 2.23
C SER A 133 -23.32 1.29 1.21
N GLY A 134 -23.31 0.04 1.66
CA GLY A 134 -23.47 -1.15 0.83
C GLY A 134 -22.20 -1.64 0.12
N GLU A 135 -21.09 -0.88 0.13
CA GLU A 135 -19.81 -1.38 -0.39
C GLU A 135 -19.10 -2.32 0.60
N ASP A 136 -19.42 -2.23 1.89
CA ASP A 136 -18.94 -3.14 2.92
C ASP A 136 -20.01 -4.17 3.28
N ASP A 137 -19.69 -5.44 3.14
CA ASP A 137 -20.51 -6.59 3.53
C ASP A 137 -20.01 -7.24 4.84
N GLY A 138 -19.10 -6.55 5.55
CA GLY A 138 -18.46 -7.05 6.77
C GLY A 138 -17.19 -7.85 6.52
N SER A 139 -16.84 -8.13 5.25
CA SER A 139 -15.60 -8.84 4.90
C SER A 139 -14.37 -7.92 4.83
N LEU A 140 -14.57 -6.59 4.77
CA LEU A 140 -13.52 -5.63 4.50
C LEU A 140 -12.93 -5.01 5.76
N VAL A 141 -11.61 -4.87 5.77
CA VAL A 141 -10.85 -4.10 6.76
C VAL A 141 -10.47 -2.77 6.17
N TYR A 142 -11.25 -1.74 6.48
CA TYR A 142 -10.99 -0.36 6.05
C TYR A 142 -9.94 0.33 6.94
N ARG A 143 -8.93 0.97 6.33
CA ARG A 143 -7.90 1.76 7.03
C ARG A 143 -7.59 3.05 6.26
N GLU A 144 -7.95 4.19 6.84
CA GLU A 144 -7.51 5.50 6.35
C GLU A 144 -5.98 5.60 6.49
N LEU A 145 -5.30 5.75 5.36
CA LEU A 145 -3.85 5.86 5.26
C LEU A 145 -3.40 7.31 5.41
N ALA A 146 -4.04 8.22 4.67
CA ALA A 146 -3.67 9.63 4.64
C ALA A 146 -4.83 10.49 4.14
N ARG A 147 -4.71 11.80 4.37
CA ARG A 147 -5.49 12.82 3.67
C ARG A 147 -4.56 13.66 2.81
N ASP A 148 -4.96 13.91 1.58
CA ASP A 148 -4.26 14.81 0.67
C ASP A 148 -5.18 15.95 0.22
N ALA A 149 -4.57 17.00 -0.33
CA ALA A 149 -5.26 18.16 -0.84
C ALA A 149 -5.11 18.20 -2.37
N LEU A 150 -6.23 18.27 -3.10
CA LEU A 150 -6.21 18.68 -4.49
C LEU A 150 -6.23 20.21 -4.58
N VAL A 151 -5.28 20.76 -5.35
CA VAL A 151 -5.08 22.19 -5.53
C VAL A 151 -5.02 22.53 -7.02
N VAL A 152 -5.51 23.72 -7.37
CA VAL A 152 -5.30 24.33 -8.69
C VAL A 152 -4.16 25.33 -8.53
N ALA A 153 -3.19 25.25 -9.44
CA ALA A 153 -2.04 26.16 -9.48
C ALA A 153 -2.09 27.00 -10.75
N THR A 154 -1.64 28.25 -10.63
CA THR A 154 -1.43 29.16 -11.75
C THR A 154 0.06 29.33 -12.00
N HIS A 155 0.42 29.76 -13.21
CA HIS A 155 1.80 30.12 -13.50
C HIS A 155 2.21 31.36 -12.68
N PRO A 156 3.47 31.47 -12.19
CA PRO A 156 3.90 32.61 -11.36
C PRO A 156 3.71 33.99 -12.00
N SER A 157 3.64 34.07 -13.33
CA SER A 157 3.36 35.33 -14.05
C SER A 157 1.94 35.84 -13.85
N VAL A 158 1.00 35.01 -13.38
CA VAL A 158 -0.37 35.38 -13.04
C VAL A 158 -0.39 36.03 -11.65
N ALA A 159 0.29 37.17 -11.53
CA ALA A 159 0.41 37.89 -10.27
C ALA A 159 -0.95 38.39 -9.76
N ARG A 160 -1.08 38.56 -8.44
CA ARG A 160 -2.26 39.07 -7.70
C ARG A 160 -3.49 38.15 -7.65
N VAL A 161 -3.55 37.09 -8.45
CA VAL A 161 -4.61 36.07 -8.35
C VAL A 161 -4.18 35.01 -7.35
N THR A 162 -4.66 35.11 -6.11
CA THR A 162 -4.23 34.23 -5.00
C THR A 162 -5.31 33.29 -4.48
N ASN A 163 -6.59 33.54 -4.80
CA ASN A 163 -7.70 32.72 -4.32
C ASN A 163 -8.84 32.65 -5.33
N LEU A 164 -8.79 31.66 -6.22
CA LEU A 164 -9.89 31.36 -7.14
C LEU A 164 -11.02 30.64 -6.37
N SER A 165 -12.24 31.15 -6.53
CA SER A 165 -13.47 30.50 -6.06
C SER A 165 -13.83 29.31 -6.95
N THR A 166 -14.79 28.51 -6.51
CA THR A 166 -15.33 27.41 -7.34
C THR A 166 -15.98 27.97 -8.59
N GLU A 167 -16.68 29.10 -8.47
CA GLU A 167 -17.34 29.80 -9.56
C GLU A 167 -16.34 30.30 -10.61
N ASP A 168 -15.22 30.89 -10.18
CA ASP A 168 -14.15 31.32 -11.09
C ASP A 168 -13.59 30.13 -11.86
N LEU A 169 -13.37 29.00 -11.17
CA LEU A 169 -12.89 27.79 -11.82
C LEU A 169 -13.91 27.21 -12.81
N LYS A 170 -15.20 27.21 -12.48
CA LYS A 170 -16.26 26.81 -13.43
C LYS A 170 -16.26 27.73 -14.66
N ALA A 171 -16.11 29.03 -14.47
CA ALA A 171 -16.06 30.01 -15.56
C ALA A 171 -14.82 29.83 -16.45
N ILE A 172 -13.66 29.55 -15.86
CA ILE A 172 -12.42 29.24 -16.59
C ILE A 172 -12.57 27.94 -17.40
N TYR A 173 -13.02 26.86 -16.76
CA TYR A 173 -13.10 25.53 -17.41
C TYR A 173 -14.22 25.44 -18.46
N SER A 174 -15.26 26.29 -18.36
CA SER A 174 -16.30 26.43 -19.40
C SER A 174 -15.89 27.36 -20.54
N GLY A 175 -14.80 28.12 -20.39
CA GLY A 175 -14.39 29.14 -21.35
C GLY A 175 -15.20 30.44 -21.29
N ALA A 176 -16.02 30.63 -20.24
CA ALA A 176 -16.72 31.90 -20.00
C ALA A 176 -15.75 33.02 -19.58
N VAL A 177 -14.70 32.67 -18.83
CA VAL A 177 -13.57 33.56 -18.53
C VAL A 177 -12.36 33.05 -19.28
N THR A 178 -11.74 33.91 -20.09
CA THR A 178 -10.66 33.52 -21.01
C THR A 178 -9.40 34.37 -20.85
N ASN A 179 -9.46 35.45 -20.06
CA ASN A 179 -8.33 36.30 -19.75
C ASN A 179 -8.21 36.54 -18.24
N TRP A 180 -6.98 36.50 -17.72
CA TRP A 180 -6.70 36.73 -16.30
C TRP A 180 -7.12 38.12 -15.80
N GLN A 181 -7.22 39.12 -16.66
CA GLN A 181 -7.68 40.46 -16.30
C GLN A 181 -9.12 40.45 -15.74
N GLU A 182 -9.95 39.50 -16.19
CA GLU A 182 -11.34 39.34 -15.73
C GLU A 182 -11.41 38.92 -14.25
N LEU A 183 -10.29 38.40 -13.71
CA LEU A 183 -10.15 37.95 -12.33
C LEU A 183 -9.14 38.80 -11.54
N GLY A 184 -8.82 40.01 -12.02
CA GLY A 184 -7.89 40.94 -11.37
C GLY A 184 -6.40 40.63 -11.59
N GLY A 185 -6.08 39.73 -12.52
CA GLY A 185 -4.73 39.37 -12.91
C GLY A 185 -4.13 40.28 -13.99
N PRO A 186 -3.04 39.85 -14.65
CA PRO A 186 -2.48 40.53 -15.82
C PRO A 186 -3.40 40.36 -17.05
N ASP A 187 -3.26 41.24 -18.04
CA ASP A 187 -3.84 41.03 -19.37
C ASP A 187 -3.10 39.89 -20.09
N ALA A 188 -3.61 38.68 -19.91
CA ALA A 188 -3.02 37.46 -20.42
C ALA A 188 -4.09 36.39 -20.62
N LYS A 189 -4.06 35.74 -21.79
CA LYS A 189 -4.95 34.62 -22.11
C LYS A 189 -4.77 33.47 -21.12
N ILE A 190 -5.87 32.89 -20.68
CA ILE A 190 -5.89 31.69 -19.86
C ILE A 190 -5.67 30.47 -20.76
N VAL A 191 -4.68 29.65 -20.38
CA VAL A 191 -4.44 28.33 -20.97
C VAL A 191 -4.64 27.30 -19.87
N VAL A 192 -5.65 26.45 -20.02
CA VAL A 192 -5.95 25.39 -19.05
C VAL A 192 -5.07 24.18 -19.36
N LEU A 193 -4.25 23.79 -18.39
CA LEU A 193 -3.50 22.54 -18.40
C LEU A 193 -4.21 21.58 -17.45
N ASP A 194 -4.60 20.41 -17.96
CA ASP A 194 -5.41 19.45 -17.22
C ASP A 194 -4.85 18.03 -17.36
N ARG A 195 -5.31 17.14 -16.49
CA ARG A 195 -4.88 15.74 -16.40
C ARG A 195 -5.66 14.86 -17.40
N PRO A 196 -5.21 13.61 -17.66
CA PRO A 196 -5.97 12.64 -18.44
C PRO A 196 -7.38 12.39 -17.88
N GLU A 197 -8.34 12.12 -18.76
CA GLU A 197 -9.77 12.01 -18.46
C GLU A 197 -10.13 10.92 -17.44
N ASP A 198 -9.36 9.83 -17.45
CA ASP A 198 -9.56 8.64 -16.61
C ASP A 198 -8.97 8.79 -15.20
N GLU A 199 -8.23 9.87 -14.93
CA GLU A 199 -7.55 10.05 -13.66
C GLU A 199 -8.48 10.48 -12.52
N SER A 200 -8.31 9.87 -11.35
CA SER A 200 -9.14 10.11 -10.16
C SER A 200 -9.13 11.56 -9.67
N ALA A 201 -8.00 12.26 -9.76
CA ALA A 201 -7.90 13.66 -9.34
C ALA A 201 -8.77 14.60 -10.19
N LYS A 202 -8.77 14.41 -11.52
CA LYS A 202 -9.59 15.19 -12.46
C LYS A 202 -11.08 14.90 -12.27
N ARG A 203 -11.45 13.65 -12.06
CA ARG A 203 -12.84 13.27 -11.77
C ARG A 203 -13.35 13.88 -10.47
N LEU A 204 -12.50 13.90 -9.44
CA LEU A 204 -12.84 14.57 -8.18
C LEU A 204 -13.01 16.09 -8.39
N LEU A 205 -12.10 16.74 -9.12
CA LEU A 205 -12.22 18.16 -9.45
C LEU A 205 -13.57 18.46 -10.13
N ARG A 206 -13.93 17.66 -11.14
CA ARG A 206 -15.21 17.80 -11.83
C ARG A 206 -16.40 17.57 -10.93
N GLN A 207 -16.35 16.56 -10.06
CA GLN A 207 -17.44 16.31 -9.12
C GLN A 207 -17.69 17.53 -8.23
N VAL A 208 -16.63 18.24 -7.82
CA VAL A 208 -16.73 19.46 -7.02
C VAL A 208 -17.22 20.65 -7.85
N MET A 209 -16.79 20.76 -9.11
CA MET A 209 -17.26 21.81 -10.02
C MET A 209 -18.68 21.60 -10.52
N LEU A 210 -19.17 20.36 -10.54
CA LEU A 210 -20.53 20.01 -11.00
C LEU A 210 -21.51 19.81 -9.84
N ALA A 211 -21.01 19.77 -8.60
CA ALA A 211 -21.82 19.93 -7.39
C ALA A 211 -22.29 21.38 -7.27
#